data_AF-A0A944SAJ3-F1
#
_entry.id   AF-A0A944SAJ3-F1
#
_cell.length_a   1.000
_cell.length_b   1.000
_cell.length_c   1.000
_cell.angle_alpha   90.00
_cell.angle_beta   90.00
_cell.angle_gamma   90.00
#
_symmetry.space_group_name_H-M   'P 1'
#
loop_
_entity.id
_entity.type
_entity.pdbx_description
1 polymer ?
#
loop_
_entity_poly.entity_id
_entity_poly.type
_entity_poly.pdbx_seq_one_letter_code
_entity_poly.pdbx_strand_id
1 'polypeptide(L)'
;MQSFKGFTKINMNDLKKFKILLLNLGYCTKLDGSMKDYFTKFYRYPFLPEKIEDEVLSELKAIIKTENPDLICLTEIKQGKQIRTLLSESYAFHDIAVKYGENSFLRKLPPFKSKGNAVISKKKLSCKKHYLENGTKKLLLEVELPNRTSLFFMHFSLSKKIRAKQFQEIQQKFGKVKSKIICGDFNVYGGLTELSSLMEKSQLKFTSKQATFPSFKPQKALDLFLVPNDLKFEIKVLGNKLSDHLPITMTIETS
;
A
#
# COMPACT_ATOMS: atom_id res chain seq x y z
N MET A 1 19.78 -57.81 12.68
CA MET A 1 19.74 -56.83 11.57
C MET A 1 18.29 -56.75 11.13
N GLN A 2 17.56 -55.64 11.16
CA GLN A 2 17.88 -54.30 10.68
C GLN A 2 17.35 -53.21 11.62
N SER A 3 18.19 -52.21 11.86
CA SER A 3 17.82 -50.90 12.38
C SER A 3 17.20 -50.05 11.28
N PHE A 4 16.06 -49.41 11.53
CA PHE A 4 15.68 -48.21 10.80
C PHE A 4 15.31 -47.10 11.79
N LYS A 5 16.33 -46.28 12.11
CA LYS A 5 16.15 -44.92 12.57
C LYS A 5 15.56 -44.12 11.40
N GLY A 6 14.36 -43.58 11.60
CA GLY A 6 13.73 -42.65 10.68
C GLY A 6 13.13 -41.49 11.45
N PHE A 7 13.95 -40.77 12.22
CA PHE A 7 13.60 -39.42 12.64
C PHE A 7 13.52 -38.55 11.39
N THR A 8 12.30 -38.29 10.90
CA THR A 8 12.07 -37.14 10.04
C THR A 8 12.27 -35.91 10.92
N LYS A 9 13.50 -35.38 10.92
CA LYS A 9 13.77 -34.01 11.38
C LYS A 9 12.80 -33.11 10.62
N ILE A 10 11.78 -32.61 11.29
CA ILE A 10 11.09 -31.41 10.83
C ILE A 10 12.20 -30.34 10.80
N ASN A 11 12.51 -29.91 9.58
CA ASN A 11 13.56 -28.94 9.31
C ASN A 11 13.21 -27.65 10.07
N MET A 12 14.18 -27.01 10.72
CA MET A 12 13.98 -25.78 11.54
C MET A 12 13.66 -24.53 10.69
N ASN A 13 12.97 -24.70 9.56
CA ASN A 13 12.75 -23.75 8.47
C ASN A 13 11.26 -23.57 8.12
N ASP A 14 10.34 -23.69 9.08
CA ASP A 14 8.99 -23.09 8.93
C ASP A 14 9.13 -21.56 9.00
N LEU A 15 9.81 -20.99 8.00
CA LEU A 15 9.93 -19.57 7.70
C LEU A 15 8.51 -19.07 7.51
N LYS A 16 7.93 -18.49 8.56
CA LYS A 16 6.63 -17.85 8.47
C LYS A 16 6.80 -16.71 7.47
N LYS A 17 6.25 -16.87 6.27
CA LYS A 17 6.21 -15.78 5.29
C LYS A 17 5.13 -14.79 5.72
N PHE A 18 5.36 -13.51 5.51
CA PHE A 18 4.34 -12.48 5.71
C PHE A 18 4.10 -11.75 4.39
N LYS A 19 2.87 -11.81 3.88
CA LYS A 19 2.53 -11.27 2.57
C LYS A 19 1.72 -9.98 2.68
N ILE A 20 2.15 -8.96 1.97
CA ILE A 20 1.50 -7.65 1.92
C ILE A 20 0.98 -7.43 0.50
N LEU A 21 -0.29 -7.07 0.36
CA LEU A 21 -0.89 -6.57 -0.88
C LEU A 21 -0.97 -5.04 -0.80
N LEU A 22 -0.40 -4.33 -1.76
CA LEU A 22 -0.49 -2.88 -1.89
C LEU A 22 -1.22 -2.53 -3.19
N LEU A 23 -2.22 -1.65 -3.09
CA LEU A 23 -2.99 -1.18 -4.24
C LEU A 23 -3.50 0.25 -4.02
N ASN A 24 -3.30 1.11 -5.01
CA ASN A 24 -4.10 2.33 -5.16
C ASN A 24 -5.43 1.98 -5.83
N LEU A 25 -6.55 2.13 -5.12
CA LEU A 25 -7.86 1.68 -5.58
C LEU A 25 -8.59 2.72 -6.47
N GLY A 26 -8.05 3.94 -6.60
CA GLY A 26 -8.65 5.02 -7.38
C GLY A 26 -10.12 5.30 -7.02
N TYR A 27 -10.50 5.12 -5.75
CA TYR A 27 -11.88 5.16 -5.22
C TYR A 27 -12.88 4.25 -5.93
N CYS A 28 -12.42 3.13 -6.49
CA CYS A 28 -13.22 2.19 -7.29
C CYS A 28 -13.78 2.78 -8.59
N THR A 29 -13.15 3.82 -9.13
CA THR A 29 -13.60 4.46 -10.37
C THR A 29 -13.40 3.61 -11.63
N LYS A 30 -12.54 2.58 -11.56
CA LYS A 30 -12.22 1.67 -12.66
C LYS A 30 -11.73 2.40 -13.91
N LEU A 31 -10.92 3.44 -13.70
CA LEU A 31 -10.12 4.07 -14.76
C LEU A 31 -8.85 3.25 -14.96
N ASP A 32 -8.37 3.14 -16.19
CA ASP A 32 -7.15 2.37 -16.51
C ASP A 32 -5.88 3.22 -16.61
N GLY A 33 -5.99 4.53 -16.38
CA GLY A 33 -4.91 5.51 -16.45
C GLY A 33 -4.66 6.06 -17.86
N SER A 34 -5.47 5.70 -18.86
CA SER A 34 -5.42 6.30 -20.19
C SER A 34 -6.08 7.68 -20.21
N MET A 35 -5.58 8.58 -21.08
CA MET A 35 -6.21 9.89 -21.28
C MET A 35 -7.66 9.77 -21.72
N LYS A 36 -7.99 8.73 -22.50
CA LYS A 36 -9.37 8.42 -22.90
C LYS A 36 -10.25 8.15 -21.67
N ASP A 37 -9.79 7.32 -20.74
CA ASP A 37 -10.54 7.02 -19.52
C ASP A 37 -10.68 8.25 -18.63
N TYR A 38 -9.61 9.01 -18.42
CA TYR A 38 -9.69 10.26 -17.67
C TYR A 38 -10.68 11.24 -18.30
N PHE A 39 -10.76 11.32 -19.64
CA PHE A 39 -11.70 12.23 -20.30
C PHE A 39 -13.15 11.70 -20.35
N THR A 40 -13.35 10.41 -20.60
CA THR A 40 -14.69 9.83 -20.81
C THR A 40 -15.35 9.35 -19.52
N LYS A 41 -14.57 9.07 -18.47
CA LYS A 41 -15.04 8.52 -17.19
C LYS A 41 -14.79 9.45 -16.00
N PHE A 42 -14.37 10.71 -16.21
CA PHE A 42 -14.11 11.67 -15.11
C PHE A 42 -15.30 11.83 -14.15
N TYR A 43 -16.53 11.74 -14.67
CA TYR A 43 -17.75 11.87 -13.88
C TYR A 43 -17.84 10.84 -12.75
N ARG A 44 -17.11 9.71 -12.84
CA ARG A 44 -17.06 8.68 -11.78
C ARG A 44 -16.40 9.16 -10.49
N TYR A 45 -15.55 10.20 -10.53
CA TYR A 45 -14.93 10.75 -9.32
C TYR A 45 -15.94 11.43 -8.38
N PRO A 46 -16.82 12.32 -8.87
CA PRO A 46 -17.92 12.86 -8.08
C PRO A 46 -19.14 11.93 -8.01
N PHE A 47 -19.45 11.18 -9.08
CA PHE A 47 -20.65 10.34 -9.21
C PHE A 47 -20.28 8.91 -9.63
N LEU A 48 -19.87 8.11 -8.65
CA LEU A 48 -19.48 6.72 -8.89
C LEU A 48 -20.75 5.85 -9.03
N PRO A 49 -20.99 5.19 -10.18
CA PRO A 49 -22.11 4.26 -10.32
C PRO A 49 -21.92 3.06 -9.40
N GLU A 50 -22.95 2.69 -8.65
CA GLU A 50 -22.91 1.62 -7.66
C GLU A 50 -22.44 0.27 -8.26
N LYS A 51 -22.94 -0.07 -9.45
CA LYS A 51 -22.54 -1.29 -10.17
C LYS A 51 -21.02 -1.34 -10.44
N ILE A 52 -20.40 -0.20 -10.75
CA ILE A 52 -18.95 -0.14 -11.00
C ILE A 52 -18.18 -0.28 -9.68
N GLU A 53 -18.66 0.36 -8.61
CA GLU A 53 -18.07 0.21 -7.27
C GLU A 53 -18.09 -1.27 -6.83
N ASP A 54 -19.24 -1.93 -6.95
CA ASP A 54 -19.42 -3.32 -6.54
C ASP A 54 -18.60 -4.29 -7.40
N GLU A 55 -18.50 -4.04 -8.70
CA GLU A 55 -17.65 -4.82 -9.62
C GLU A 55 -16.17 -4.75 -9.20
N VAL A 56 -15.63 -3.54 -8.95
CA VAL A 56 -14.25 -3.37 -8.49
C VAL A 56 -14.01 -4.06 -7.14
N LEU A 57 -14.95 -3.92 -6.19
CA LEU A 57 -14.82 -4.55 -4.88
C LEU A 57 -14.88 -6.09 -4.97
N SER A 58 -15.70 -6.63 -5.88
CA SER A 58 -15.78 -8.07 -6.14
C SER A 58 -14.49 -8.61 -6.75
N GLU A 59 -13.93 -7.91 -7.75
CA GLU A 59 -12.63 -8.24 -8.33
C GLU A 59 -11.51 -8.18 -7.28
N LEU A 60 -11.51 -7.17 -6.41
CA LEU A 60 -10.53 -7.05 -5.32
C LEU A 60 -10.65 -8.22 -4.34
N LYS A 61 -11.87 -8.65 -3.99
CA LYS A 61 -12.08 -9.85 -3.17
C LYS A 61 -11.52 -11.11 -3.83
N ALA A 62 -11.70 -11.27 -5.14
CA ALA A 62 -11.12 -12.40 -5.87
C ALA A 62 -9.59 -12.39 -5.79
N ILE A 63 -8.96 -11.23 -5.94
CA ILE A 63 -7.50 -11.07 -5.79
C ILE A 63 -7.06 -11.39 -4.37
N ILE A 64 -7.76 -10.88 -3.35
CA ILE A 64 -7.47 -11.17 -1.94
C ILE A 64 -7.56 -12.67 -1.67
N LYS A 65 -8.57 -13.36 -2.23
CA LYS A 65 -8.73 -14.81 -2.09
C LYS A 65 -7.58 -15.57 -2.75
N THR A 66 -7.19 -15.19 -3.97
CA THR A 66 -6.12 -15.86 -4.73
C THR A 66 -4.73 -15.60 -4.13
N GLU A 67 -4.43 -14.34 -3.82
CA GLU A 67 -3.11 -13.95 -3.33
C GLU A 67 -2.94 -14.19 -1.83
N ASN A 68 -4.05 -14.30 -1.08
CA ASN A 68 -4.10 -14.60 0.35
C ASN A 68 -3.13 -13.77 1.23
N PRO A 69 -3.06 -12.44 1.09
CA PRO A 69 -2.12 -11.60 1.85
C PRO A 69 -2.44 -11.56 3.35
N ASP A 70 -1.44 -11.39 4.20
CA ASP A 70 -1.64 -11.20 5.64
C ASP A 70 -2.04 -9.77 6.01
N LEU A 71 -1.59 -8.81 5.18
CA LEU A 71 -1.90 -7.39 5.27
C LEU A 71 -2.24 -6.82 3.89
N ILE A 72 -3.30 -6.03 3.82
CA ILE A 72 -3.74 -5.32 2.63
C ILE A 72 -3.61 -3.82 2.91
N CYS A 73 -2.85 -3.09 2.09
CA CYS A 73 -2.66 -1.65 2.15
C CYS A 73 -3.34 -0.99 0.94
N LEU A 74 -4.36 -0.16 1.19
CA LEU A 74 -5.17 0.47 0.15
C LEU A 74 -5.06 1.99 0.22
N THR A 75 -4.57 2.61 -0.86
CA THR A 75 -4.70 4.08 -1.03
C THR A 75 -5.95 4.39 -1.84
N GLU A 76 -6.46 5.61 -1.66
CA GLU A 76 -7.64 6.08 -2.42
C GLU A 76 -8.88 5.21 -2.20
N ILE A 77 -9.15 4.87 -0.95
CA ILE A 77 -10.36 4.16 -0.55
C ILE A 77 -11.30 5.09 0.22
N LYS A 78 -12.61 4.83 0.15
CA LYS A 78 -13.62 5.57 0.93
C LYS A 78 -13.97 4.81 2.22
N GLN A 79 -14.04 5.53 3.33
CA GLN A 79 -14.71 5.05 4.54
C GLN A 79 -16.17 4.70 4.25
N GLY A 80 -16.71 3.71 4.96
CA GLY A 80 -18.09 3.25 4.79
C GLY A 80 -18.19 2.01 3.92
N LYS A 81 -18.99 2.07 2.83
CA LYS A 81 -19.35 0.91 2.00
C LYS A 81 -18.13 0.11 1.55
N GLN A 82 -17.13 0.77 0.95
CA GLN A 82 -15.94 0.09 0.40
C GLN A 82 -15.21 -0.74 1.47
N ILE A 83 -14.98 -0.19 2.67
CA ILE A 83 -14.36 -0.93 3.77
C ILE A 83 -15.25 -2.07 4.25
N ARG A 84 -16.53 -1.80 4.56
CA ARG A 84 -17.45 -2.82 5.06
C ARG A 84 -17.57 -4.00 4.10
N THR A 85 -17.58 -3.74 2.79
CA THR A 85 -17.62 -4.80 1.78
C THR A 85 -16.37 -5.67 1.82
N LEU A 86 -15.18 -5.11 2.05
CA LEU A 86 -13.92 -5.87 2.05
C LEU A 86 -13.67 -6.67 3.33
N LEU A 87 -14.33 -6.34 4.43
CA LEU A 87 -14.24 -7.11 5.67
C LEU A 87 -14.90 -8.49 5.51
N SER A 88 -14.33 -9.48 6.19
CA SER A 88 -14.84 -10.85 6.27
C SER A 88 -14.31 -11.53 7.53
N GLU A 89 -14.75 -12.75 7.83
CA GLU A 89 -14.22 -13.54 8.96
C GLU A 89 -12.70 -13.72 8.89
N SER A 90 -12.15 -13.92 7.69
CA SER A 90 -10.70 -14.05 7.48
C SER A 90 -9.95 -12.72 7.47
N TYR A 91 -10.64 -11.59 7.31
CA TYR A 91 -10.07 -10.24 7.25
C TYR A 91 -10.91 -9.28 8.10
N ALA A 92 -10.90 -9.53 9.41
CA ALA A 92 -11.77 -8.85 10.38
C ALA A 92 -11.19 -7.54 10.92
N PHE A 93 -9.87 -7.36 10.84
CA PHE A 93 -9.17 -6.22 11.44
C PHE A 93 -8.87 -5.16 10.38
N HIS A 94 -9.10 -3.89 10.72
CA HIS A 94 -8.79 -2.79 9.83
C HIS A 94 -8.52 -1.49 10.57
N ASP A 95 -7.76 -0.62 9.92
CA ASP A 95 -7.59 0.78 10.29
C ASP A 95 -7.75 1.64 9.04
N ILE A 96 -8.55 2.70 9.14
CA ILE A 96 -8.75 3.68 8.06
C ILE A 96 -8.66 5.09 8.60
N ALA A 97 -8.08 6.00 7.83
CA ALA A 97 -8.08 7.41 8.16
C ALA A 97 -8.13 8.29 6.90
N VAL A 98 -8.66 9.50 7.08
CA VAL A 98 -8.71 10.52 6.03
C VAL A 98 -7.31 10.99 5.72
N LYS A 99 -7.00 11.14 4.42
CA LYS A 99 -5.63 11.45 3.97
C LYS A 99 -5.20 12.90 4.19
N TYR A 100 -6.14 13.81 4.42
CA TYR A 100 -5.87 15.23 4.69
C TYR A 100 -5.38 15.44 6.12
N GLY A 101 -4.64 16.51 6.42
CA GLY A 101 -4.24 16.82 7.81
C GLY A 101 -5.44 17.17 8.70
N GLU A 102 -5.31 16.98 10.02
CA GLU A 102 -6.42 17.14 10.98
C GLU A 102 -7.08 18.52 10.92
N ASN A 103 -6.28 19.58 10.78
CA ASN A 103 -6.76 20.96 10.67
C ASN A 103 -7.14 21.39 9.23
N SER A 104 -7.16 20.47 8.27
CA SER A 104 -7.42 20.82 6.87
C SER A 104 -8.90 21.11 6.63
N PHE A 105 -9.20 22.26 6.02
CA PHE A 105 -10.54 22.59 5.55
C PHE A 105 -11.14 21.53 4.62
N LEU A 106 -10.31 20.83 3.83
CA LEU A 106 -10.76 19.73 2.96
C LEU A 106 -11.45 18.61 3.75
N ARG A 107 -11.07 18.35 5.01
CA ARG A 107 -11.78 17.37 5.86
C ARG A 107 -13.21 17.79 6.20
N LYS A 108 -13.55 19.07 6.13
CA LYS A 108 -14.88 19.58 6.46
C LYS A 108 -15.85 19.48 5.28
N LEU A 109 -15.34 19.26 4.07
CA LEU A 109 -16.14 19.19 2.84
C LEU A 109 -16.65 17.76 2.59
N PRO A 110 -17.97 17.56 2.36
CA PRO A 110 -18.58 16.24 2.15
C PRO A 110 -17.85 15.31 1.16
N PRO A 111 -17.41 15.74 -0.05
CA PRO A 111 -16.79 14.84 -1.02
C PRO A 111 -15.41 14.30 -0.59
N PHE A 112 -14.82 14.88 0.46
CA PHE A 112 -13.46 14.60 0.92
C PHE A 112 -13.41 13.97 2.31
N LYS A 113 -14.53 13.99 3.06
CA LYS A 113 -14.64 13.46 4.43
C LYS A 113 -14.32 11.97 4.56
N SER A 114 -14.61 11.18 3.54
CA SER A 114 -14.42 9.72 3.57
C SER A 114 -13.18 9.24 2.83
N LYS A 115 -12.52 10.10 2.03
CA LYS A 115 -11.39 9.71 1.16
C LYS A 115 -10.11 9.54 1.97
N GLY A 116 -9.58 8.33 1.97
CA GLY A 116 -8.49 7.96 2.87
C GLY A 116 -7.59 6.86 2.33
N ASN A 117 -6.76 6.37 3.24
CA ASN A 117 -5.98 5.16 3.09
C ASN A 117 -6.39 4.19 4.20
N ALA A 118 -6.35 2.90 3.92
CA ALA A 118 -6.71 1.87 4.88
C ALA A 118 -5.72 0.71 4.88
N VAL A 119 -5.63 0.05 6.02
CA VAL A 119 -5.04 -1.27 6.15
C VAL A 119 -6.13 -2.27 6.58
N ILE A 120 -6.10 -3.47 6.03
CA ILE A 120 -6.99 -4.59 6.40
C ILE A 120 -6.12 -5.83 6.61
N SER A 121 -6.32 -6.58 7.69
CA SER A 121 -5.46 -7.69 8.05
C SER A 121 -6.22 -8.89 8.62
N LYS A 122 -5.61 -10.07 8.49
CA LYS A 122 -6.15 -11.32 9.06
C LYS A 122 -6.08 -11.35 10.59
N LYS A 123 -5.05 -10.72 11.16
CA LYS A 123 -4.79 -10.64 12.60
C LYS A 123 -4.79 -9.19 13.05
N LYS A 124 -5.09 -8.94 14.32
CA LYS A 124 -4.97 -7.62 14.92
C LYS A 124 -3.51 -7.18 14.90
N LEU A 125 -3.23 -6.06 14.24
CA LEU A 125 -1.92 -5.41 14.22
C LEU A 125 -2.04 -4.03 14.87
N SER A 126 -0.99 -3.58 15.55
CA SER A 126 -0.93 -2.21 16.04
C SER A 126 -0.82 -1.26 14.86
N CYS A 127 -1.72 -0.27 14.76
CA CYS A 127 -1.67 0.75 13.73
C CYS A 127 -1.74 2.16 14.34
N LYS A 128 -0.66 2.93 14.18
CA LYS A 128 -0.60 4.34 14.56
C LYS A 128 -0.83 5.22 13.34
N LYS A 129 -1.48 6.36 13.56
CA LYS A 129 -1.80 7.34 12.52
C LYS A 129 -0.94 8.58 12.74
N HIS A 130 -0.13 8.93 11.75
CA HIS A 130 0.71 10.12 11.76
C HIS A 130 0.26 11.07 10.65
N TYR A 131 0.41 12.37 10.89
CA TYR A 131 0.14 13.40 9.89
C TYR A 131 1.37 14.23 9.63
N LEU A 132 1.84 14.21 8.38
CA LEU A 132 2.95 15.06 7.96
C LEU A 132 2.54 16.53 7.91
N GLU A 133 3.52 17.42 8.04
CA GLU A 133 3.34 18.86 8.00
C GLU A 133 3.13 19.37 6.58
N ASN A 134 3.72 18.69 5.59
CA ASN A 134 3.77 19.14 4.20
C ASN A 134 2.75 18.44 3.29
N GLY A 135 2.09 19.22 2.43
CA GLY A 135 1.21 18.72 1.36
C GLY A 135 -0.25 18.53 1.76
N THR A 136 -1.10 18.13 0.81
CA THR A 136 -2.51 17.83 1.06
C THR A 136 -2.71 16.39 1.52
N LYS A 137 -1.96 15.44 0.95
CA LYS A 137 -1.92 14.03 1.38
C LYS A 137 -0.89 13.90 2.51
N LYS A 138 -1.35 13.92 3.77
CA LYS A 138 -0.52 13.98 4.97
C LYS A 138 -0.51 12.69 5.79
N LEU A 139 -1.48 11.81 5.58
CA LEU A 139 -1.63 10.58 6.36
C LEU A 139 -0.49 9.59 6.07
N LEU A 140 0.18 9.18 7.14
CA LEU A 140 1.13 8.09 7.21
C LEU A 140 0.61 7.07 8.25
N LEU A 141 0.35 5.84 7.82
CA LEU A 141 -0.04 4.75 8.72
C LEU A 141 1.21 3.97 9.11
N GLU A 142 1.47 3.80 10.41
CA GLU A 142 2.54 2.95 10.93
C GLU A 142 1.91 1.66 11.47
N VAL A 143 2.17 0.54 10.79
CA VAL A 143 1.68 -0.79 11.16
C VAL A 143 2.83 -1.60 11.73
N GLU A 144 2.67 -2.18 12.90
CA GLU A 144 3.65 -3.11 13.47
C GLU A 144 3.47 -4.50 12.84
N LEU A 145 4.46 -4.93 12.07
CA LEU A 145 4.54 -6.27 11.47
C LEU A 145 5.18 -7.26 12.46
N PRO A 146 5.15 -8.58 12.16
CA PRO A 146 5.96 -9.55 12.91
C PRO A 146 7.43 -9.14 13.02
N ASN A 147 8.12 -9.66 14.04
CA ASN A 147 9.53 -9.37 14.34
C ASN A 147 9.83 -7.88 14.63
N ARG A 148 8.83 -7.13 15.12
CA ARG A 148 8.95 -5.70 15.50
C ARG A 148 9.38 -4.80 14.33
N THR A 149 9.01 -5.16 13.11
CA THR A 149 9.28 -4.34 11.92
C THR A 149 8.15 -3.33 11.73
N SER A 150 8.48 -2.05 11.62
CA SER A 150 7.48 -1.00 11.38
C SER A 150 7.24 -0.81 9.88
N LEU A 151 5.99 -0.95 9.43
CA LEU A 151 5.57 -0.62 8.06
C LEU A 151 4.93 0.76 8.03
N PHE A 152 5.58 1.69 7.33
CA PHE A 152 5.12 3.04 7.08
C PHE A 152 4.43 3.13 5.72
N PHE A 153 3.10 3.19 5.72
CA PHE A 153 2.27 3.21 4.54
C PHE A 153 1.72 4.61 4.24
N MET A 154 1.96 5.12 3.02
CA MET A 154 1.56 6.48 2.64
C MET A 154 1.16 6.63 1.17
N HIS A 155 0.30 7.61 0.90
CA HIS A 155 0.05 8.12 -0.44
C HIS A 155 0.71 9.49 -0.59
N PHE A 156 1.83 9.57 -1.30
CA PHE A 156 2.66 10.78 -1.41
C PHE A 156 2.06 11.83 -2.36
N SER A 157 2.51 13.07 -2.19
CA SER A 157 2.05 14.23 -2.99
C SER A 157 2.29 14.07 -4.50
N LEU A 158 1.46 14.69 -5.33
CA LEU A 158 1.71 14.81 -6.79
C LEU A 158 2.77 15.87 -7.12
N SER A 159 2.95 16.86 -6.24
CA SER A 159 4.00 17.88 -6.40
C SER A 159 5.36 17.34 -5.95
N LYS A 160 6.33 17.30 -6.86
CA LYS A 160 7.73 16.88 -6.60
C LYS A 160 8.36 17.65 -5.44
N LYS A 161 8.20 18.97 -5.40
CA LYS A 161 8.71 19.83 -4.32
C LYS A 161 8.14 19.44 -2.95
N ILE A 162 6.84 19.16 -2.89
CA ILE A 162 6.19 18.74 -1.65
C ILE A 162 6.60 17.32 -1.26
N ARG A 163 6.69 16.38 -2.22
CA ARG A 163 7.20 15.02 -1.94
C ARG A 163 8.58 15.04 -1.32
N ALA A 164 9.51 15.85 -1.86
CA ALA A 164 10.85 15.97 -1.29
C ALA A 164 10.82 16.40 0.18
N LYS A 165 9.93 17.33 0.55
CA LYS A 165 9.73 17.70 1.96
C LYS A 165 9.14 16.56 2.79
N GLN A 166 8.17 15.82 2.25
CA GLN A 166 7.58 14.65 2.92
C GLN A 166 8.63 13.57 3.18
N PHE A 167 9.50 13.30 2.21
CA PHE A 167 10.63 12.38 2.33
C PHE A 167 11.61 12.80 3.43
N GLN A 168 12.01 14.07 3.45
CA GLN A 168 12.86 14.63 4.50
C GLN A 168 12.21 14.52 5.88
N GLU A 169 10.93 14.83 5.99
CA GLU A 169 10.17 14.77 7.24
C GLU A 169 10.08 13.34 7.79
N ILE A 170 9.81 12.35 6.93
CA ILE A 170 9.83 10.93 7.31
C ILE A 170 11.22 10.53 7.80
N GLN A 171 12.28 10.95 7.12
CA GLN A 171 13.65 10.64 7.55
C GLN A 171 14.01 11.31 8.87
N GLN A 172 13.53 12.52 9.15
CA GLN A 172 13.74 13.21 10.43
C GLN A 172 12.98 12.52 11.58
N LYS A 173 11.70 12.19 11.37
CA LYS A 173 10.82 11.61 12.41
C LYS A 173 11.11 10.13 12.67
N PHE A 174 11.35 9.36 11.61
CA PHE A 174 11.45 7.89 11.67
C PHE A 174 12.81 7.36 11.20
N GLY A 175 13.80 8.23 11.00
CA GLY A 175 15.16 7.86 10.58
C GLY A 175 15.80 6.81 11.47
N LYS A 176 15.60 6.93 12.78
CA LYS A 176 16.22 6.08 13.83
C LYS A 176 15.49 4.75 14.08
N VAL A 177 14.35 4.50 13.43
CA VAL A 177 13.66 3.20 13.53
C VAL A 177 14.51 2.15 12.83
N LYS A 178 14.98 1.14 13.59
CA LYS A 178 15.96 0.16 13.12
C LYS A 178 15.42 -0.75 12.00
N SER A 179 14.31 -1.43 12.27
CA SER A 179 13.64 -2.29 11.27
C SER A 179 12.40 -1.59 10.74
N LYS A 180 12.48 -1.05 9.52
CA LYS A 180 11.37 -0.33 8.90
C LYS A 180 11.22 -0.63 7.42
N ILE A 181 9.97 -0.70 6.98
CA ILE A 181 9.56 -0.75 5.58
C ILE A 181 8.77 0.53 5.31
N ILE A 182 9.01 1.20 4.18
CA ILE A 182 8.18 2.32 3.73
C ILE A 182 7.49 1.90 2.43
N CYS A 183 6.16 1.98 2.35
CA CYS A 183 5.44 1.56 1.16
C CYS A 183 4.29 2.49 0.79
N GLY A 184 3.81 2.35 -0.44
CA GLY A 184 2.61 3.03 -0.92
C GLY A 184 2.78 3.60 -2.32
N ASP A 185 1.92 4.55 -2.67
CA ASP A 185 2.02 5.30 -3.93
C ASP A 185 2.95 6.50 -3.71
N PHE A 186 4.18 6.39 -4.22
CA PHE A 186 5.22 7.39 -4.13
C PHE A 186 5.05 8.56 -5.10
N ASN A 187 4.22 8.43 -6.14
CA ASN A 187 4.02 9.45 -7.16
C ASN A 187 5.34 10.02 -7.75
N VAL A 188 6.41 9.22 -7.80
CA VAL A 188 7.74 9.61 -8.31
C VAL A 188 7.79 9.66 -9.84
N TYR A 189 6.96 10.52 -10.43
CA TYR A 189 6.82 10.67 -11.88
C TYR A 189 8.12 11.09 -12.58
N GLY A 190 9.05 11.74 -11.88
CA GLY A 190 10.39 12.10 -12.34
C GLY A 190 11.45 11.03 -12.10
N GLY A 191 11.06 9.83 -11.67
CA GLY A 191 11.90 8.66 -11.54
C GLY A 191 12.37 8.37 -10.11
N LEU A 192 12.98 7.19 -9.93
CA LEU A 192 13.43 6.68 -8.62
C LEU A 192 14.55 7.51 -7.98
N THR A 193 15.23 8.37 -8.75
CA THR A 193 16.23 9.31 -8.22
C THR A 193 15.63 10.31 -7.24
N GLU A 194 14.30 10.54 -7.28
CA GLU A 194 13.59 11.36 -6.27
C GLU A 194 13.68 10.77 -4.85
N LEU A 195 13.97 9.47 -4.72
CA LEU A 195 14.01 8.74 -3.45
C LEU A 195 15.36 8.86 -2.72
N SER A 196 16.36 9.52 -3.31
CA SER A 196 17.72 9.62 -2.76
C SER A 196 17.72 10.09 -1.30
N SER A 197 16.96 11.14 -1.00
CA SER A 197 16.83 11.69 0.37
C SER A 197 16.28 10.70 1.40
N LEU A 198 15.42 9.76 0.98
CA LEU A 198 14.97 8.67 1.83
C LEU A 198 16.06 7.61 1.96
N MET A 199 16.76 7.26 0.89
CA MET A 199 17.66 6.11 0.84
C MET A 199 19.04 6.37 1.49
N GLU A 200 19.69 7.49 1.16
CA GLU A 200 21.09 7.77 1.52
C GLU A 200 21.37 7.69 3.03
N LYS A 201 20.39 8.03 3.86
CA LYS A 201 20.53 8.09 5.32
C LYS A 201 19.80 6.97 6.07
N SER A 202 19.13 6.05 5.37
CA SER A 202 18.23 5.07 6.00
C SER A 202 18.64 3.61 5.80
N GLN A 203 19.70 3.33 5.04
CA GLN A 203 20.10 1.97 4.66
C GLN A 203 18.94 1.18 4.02
N LEU A 204 18.03 1.89 3.35
CA LEU A 204 16.92 1.29 2.62
C LEU A 204 17.26 1.18 1.14
N LYS A 205 16.77 0.10 0.53
CA LYS A 205 16.75 -0.10 -0.93
C LYS A 205 15.31 -0.16 -1.42
N PHE A 206 15.03 0.34 -2.62
CA PHE A 206 13.74 0.10 -3.26
C PHE A 206 13.68 -1.33 -3.78
N THR A 207 12.51 -1.96 -3.73
CA THR A 207 12.36 -3.39 -4.01
C THR A 207 12.30 -3.71 -5.50
N SER A 208 11.67 -2.86 -6.33
CA SER A 208 11.39 -3.17 -7.74
C SER A 208 11.36 -1.92 -8.60
N LYS A 209 11.75 -2.08 -9.87
CA LYS A 209 11.55 -1.10 -10.95
C LYS A 209 10.35 -1.45 -11.85
N GLN A 210 9.61 -2.51 -11.51
CA GLN A 210 8.45 -2.93 -12.30
C GLN A 210 7.39 -1.83 -12.29
N ALA A 211 6.88 -1.50 -13.47
CA ALA A 211 5.91 -0.45 -13.63
C ALA A 211 4.52 -0.89 -13.19
N THR A 212 3.81 0.00 -12.50
CA THR A 212 2.43 -0.18 -12.04
C THR A 212 1.47 0.82 -12.66
N PHE A 213 1.96 1.93 -13.20
CA PHE A 213 1.16 3.01 -13.78
C PHE A 213 1.62 3.39 -15.21
N PRO A 214 0.70 3.75 -16.11
CA PRO A 214 -0.75 3.51 -16.02
C PRO A 214 -1.06 2.02 -16.21
N SER A 215 -2.10 1.49 -15.57
CA SER A 215 -2.38 0.05 -15.57
C SER A 215 -2.67 -0.53 -16.95
N PHE A 216 -3.20 0.26 -17.89
CA PHE A 216 -3.44 -0.20 -19.27
C PHE A 216 -2.14 -0.50 -20.05
N LYS A 217 -1.08 0.29 -19.80
CA LYS A 217 0.25 0.18 -20.42
C LYS A 217 1.31 0.67 -19.42
N PRO A 218 1.73 -0.19 -18.46
CA PRO A 218 2.59 0.24 -17.36
C PRO A 218 3.96 0.72 -17.84
N GLN A 219 4.34 1.92 -17.40
CA GLN A 219 5.61 2.57 -17.76
C GLN A 219 6.36 3.17 -16.56
N LYS A 220 5.66 3.39 -15.44
CA LYS A 220 6.20 4.04 -14.24
C LYS A 220 6.00 3.16 -13.02
N ALA A 221 7.05 3.00 -12.22
CA ALA A 221 7.02 2.34 -10.93
C ALA A 221 6.66 3.37 -9.85
N LEU A 222 5.37 3.54 -9.57
CA LEU A 222 4.89 4.50 -8.57
C LEU A 222 4.56 3.83 -7.24
N ASP A 223 4.11 2.57 -7.28
CA ASP A 223 3.78 1.79 -6.09
C ASP A 223 5.01 0.98 -5.68
N LEU A 224 5.64 1.39 -4.58
CA LEU A 224 6.96 0.88 -4.19
C LEU A 224 6.96 0.40 -2.75
N PHE A 225 7.93 -0.46 -2.46
CA PHE A 225 8.41 -0.74 -1.12
C PHE A 225 9.87 -0.30 -1.04
N LEU A 226 10.22 0.41 0.03
CA LEU A 226 11.58 0.64 0.50
C LEU A 226 11.79 -0.26 1.71
N VAL A 227 12.82 -1.09 1.66
CA VAL A 227 13.07 -2.13 2.65
C VAL A 227 14.51 -2.08 3.16
N PRO A 228 14.78 -2.62 4.36
CA PRO A 228 16.15 -2.77 4.87
C PRO A 228 16.99 -3.62 3.91
N ASN A 229 18.31 -3.36 3.90
CA ASN A 229 19.23 -4.02 2.98
C ASN A 229 19.31 -5.55 3.15
N ASP A 230 19.15 -6.03 4.39
CA ASP A 230 19.21 -7.42 4.81
C ASP A 230 17.86 -8.16 4.70
N LEU A 231 16.76 -7.44 4.47
CA LEU A 231 15.44 -8.07 4.33
C LEU A 231 15.37 -8.90 3.05
N LYS A 232 15.02 -10.18 3.20
CA LYS A 232 14.67 -11.08 2.10
C LYS A 232 13.19 -10.93 1.76
N PHE A 233 12.92 -10.72 0.47
CA PHE A 233 11.57 -10.51 -0.02
C PHE A 233 11.39 -10.99 -1.46
N GLU A 234 10.14 -11.23 -1.82
CA GLU A 234 9.69 -11.47 -3.19
C GLU A 234 8.65 -10.40 -3.57
N ILE A 235 8.78 -9.80 -4.75
CA ILE A 235 7.82 -8.84 -5.31
C ILE A 235 7.14 -9.43 -6.53
N LYS A 236 5.83 -9.23 -6.63
CA LYS A 236 5.03 -9.56 -7.82
C LYS A 236 4.05 -8.43 -8.12
N VAL A 237 4.11 -7.89 -9.34
CA VAL A 237 3.05 -7.01 -9.87
C VAL A 237 1.96 -7.88 -10.50
N LEU A 238 0.71 -7.60 -10.15
CA LEU A 238 -0.45 -8.34 -10.64
C LEU A 238 -1.04 -7.64 -11.86
N GLY A 239 -1.40 -8.38 -12.91
CA GLY A 239 -1.96 -7.82 -14.15
C GLY A 239 -3.42 -7.33 -14.06
N ASN A 240 -4.02 -7.32 -12.86
CA ASN A 240 -5.41 -6.97 -12.65
C ASN A 240 -5.61 -5.44 -12.72
N LYS A 241 -6.47 -4.96 -13.62
CA LYS A 241 -6.71 -3.53 -13.88
C LYS A 241 -7.95 -3.01 -13.14
N LEU A 242 -7.88 -2.97 -11.81
CA LEU A 242 -8.99 -2.46 -10.97
C LEU A 242 -9.05 -0.92 -10.93
N SER A 243 -7.89 -0.30 -11.13
CA SER A 243 -7.68 1.14 -11.15
C SER A 243 -6.57 1.46 -12.17
N ASP A 244 -6.15 2.72 -12.19
CA ASP A 244 -5.06 3.22 -13.01
C ASP A 244 -3.69 2.74 -12.52
N HIS A 245 -3.66 2.04 -11.38
CA HIS A 245 -2.49 1.37 -10.82
C HIS A 245 -2.69 -0.15 -10.81
N LEU A 246 -1.63 -0.90 -11.11
CA LEU A 246 -1.60 -2.34 -10.91
C LEU A 246 -1.34 -2.70 -9.44
N PRO A 247 -2.00 -3.72 -8.88
CA PRO A 247 -1.68 -4.21 -7.54
C PRO A 247 -0.26 -4.81 -7.49
N ILE A 248 0.38 -4.70 -6.33
CA ILE A 248 1.69 -5.27 -6.06
C ILE A 248 1.65 -6.06 -4.75
N THR A 249 2.19 -7.27 -4.76
CA THR A 249 2.41 -8.05 -3.54
C THR A 249 3.88 -8.09 -3.16
N MET A 250 4.16 -7.97 -1.88
CA MET A 250 5.47 -8.25 -1.30
C MET A 250 5.35 -9.36 -0.27
N THR A 251 6.12 -10.42 -0.44
CA THR A 251 6.24 -11.49 0.56
C THR A 251 7.59 -11.34 1.25
N ILE A 252 7.60 -11.15 2.57
CA ILE A 252 8.82 -11.07 3.36
C ILE A 252 9.05 -12.39 4.10
N GLU A 253 10.30 -12.81 4.23
CA GLU A 253 10.68 -13.93 5.09
C GLU A 253 10.78 -13.43 6.54
N THR A 254 9.96 -13.95 7.46
CA THR A 254 10.15 -13.70 8.89
C THR A 254 11.03 -14.82 9.43
N SER A 255 12.33 -14.52 9.57
CA SER A 255 13.30 -15.34 10.30
C SER A 255 12.85 -15.61 11.73
#